data_AF-A0A6L5FCW2-F1
#
_entry.id   AF-A0A6L5FCW2-F1
#
_cell.length_a   1.000
_cell.length_b   1.000
_cell.length_c   1.000
_cell.angle_alpha   90.00
_cell.angle_beta   90.00
_cell.angle_gamma   90.00
#
_symmetry.space_group_name_H-M   'P 1'
#
loop_
_entity.id
_entity.type
_entity.pdbx_description
1 polymer ?
#
loop_
_entity_poly.entity_id
_entity_poly.type
_entity_poly.pdbx_seq_one_letter_code
_entity_poly.pdbx_strand_id
1 'polypeptide(L)'
;IELTIDHLKSRKAFGGVLWDKQVTRHRMAWAQTNVDAARELMYRAAWLEEQGADSVRMVSEVKALAGETAKEVIDDCVQFHGGMGYIAETEVERLYRDTRIQAIGGGATEVMLEEVAKRL
;
A
#
# COMPACT_ATOMS: atom_id res chain seq x y z
N ILE A 1 -4.58 4.46 5.03
CA ILE A 1 -3.82 4.62 6.30
C ILE A 1 -4.45 5.69 7.18
N GLU A 2 -4.54 6.95 6.74
CA GLU A 2 -5.09 8.04 7.57
C GLU A 2 -6.53 7.75 8.06
N LEU A 3 -7.42 7.37 7.14
CA LEU A 3 -8.79 6.91 7.45
C LEU A 3 -8.81 5.86 8.57
N THR A 4 -7.90 4.89 8.51
CA THR A 4 -7.76 3.81 9.49
C THR A 4 -7.25 4.33 10.83
N ILE A 5 -6.26 5.21 10.84
CA ILE A 5 -5.74 5.81 12.07
C ILE A 5 -6.83 6.59 12.80
N ASP A 6 -7.66 7.35 12.07
CA ASP A 6 -8.77 8.10 12.64
C ASP A 6 -9.85 7.17 13.22
N HIS A 7 -10.17 6.08 12.53
CA HIS A 7 -11.02 5.03 13.07
C HIS A 7 -10.44 4.43 14.36
N LEU A 8 -9.16 4.08 14.36
CA LEU A 8 -8.49 3.45 15.50
C LEU A 8 -8.41 4.37 16.73
N LYS A 9 -8.27 5.69 16.52
CA LYS A 9 -8.26 6.71 17.58
C LYS A 9 -9.65 6.97 18.17
N SER A 10 -10.73 6.66 17.44
CA SER A 10 -12.10 6.86 17.89
C SER A 10 -12.79 5.58 18.39
N ARG A 11 -12.37 4.41 17.89
CA ARG A 11 -12.98 3.11 18.21
C ARG A 11 -12.66 2.66 19.63
N LYS A 12 -13.65 2.73 20.51
CA LYS A 12 -13.56 2.24 21.89
C LYS A 12 -13.62 0.72 21.95
N ALA A 13 -12.65 0.09 22.61
CA ALA A 13 -12.60 -1.35 22.90
C ALA A 13 -11.58 -1.65 24.01
N PHE A 14 -11.80 -2.74 24.76
CA PHE A 14 -10.84 -3.25 25.76
C PHE A 14 -10.32 -2.17 26.74
N GLY A 15 -11.24 -1.36 27.28
CA GLY A 15 -10.95 -0.34 28.27
C GLY A 15 -10.27 0.94 27.74
N GLY A 16 -10.12 1.10 26.43
CA GLY A 16 -9.52 2.30 25.81
C GLY A 16 -9.96 2.44 24.36
N VAL A 17 -9.12 3.06 23.52
CA VAL A 17 -9.29 3.05 22.06
C VAL A 17 -8.37 2.01 21.43
N LEU A 18 -8.66 1.57 20.21
CA LEU A 18 -7.80 0.59 19.53
C LEU A 18 -6.38 1.13 19.30
N TRP A 19 -6.22 2.44 19.13
CA TRP A 19 -4.90 3.08 19.02
C TRP A 19 -4.00 2.89 20.25
N ASP A 20 -4.56 2.66 21.44
CA ASP A 20 -3.76 2.41 22.64
C ASP A 20 -2.96 1.10 22.56
N LYS A 21 -3.46 0.16 21.74
CA LYS A 21 -2.85 -1.16 21.58
C LYS A 21 -1.56 -1.05 20.76
N GLN A 22 -0.46 -1.52 21.34
CA GLN A 22 0.87 -1.44 20.71
C GLN A 22 0.91 -2.09 19.32
N VAL A 23 0.31 -3.27 19.18
CA VAL A 23 0.26 -4.01 17.91
C VAL A 23 -0.39 -3.19 16.80
N THR A 24 -1.47 -2.46 17.12
CA THR A 24 -2.15 -1.56 16.18
C THR A 24 -1.21 -0.46 15.69
N ARG A 25 -0.49 0.20 16.61
CA ARG A 25 0.47 1.25 16.26
C ARG A 25 1.65 0.72 15.44
N HIS A 26 2.18 -0.45 15.79
CA HIS A 26 3.26 -1.09 15.05
C HIS A 26 2.85 -1.41 13.61
N ARG A 27 1.64 -1.96 13.42
CA ARG A 27 1.12 -2.27 12.08
C ARG A 27 0.92 -1.03 11.23
N MET A 28 0.32 0.03 11.78
CA MET A 28 0.17 1.30 11.05
C MET A 28 1.51 1.96 10.73
N ALA A 29 2.47 1.91 11.65
CA ALA A 29 3.82 2.43 11.41
C ALA A 29 4.56 1.65 10.30
N TRP A 30 4.44 0.32 10.29
CA TRP A 30 5.03 -0.52 9.26
C TRP A 30 4.39 -0.28 7.89
N ALA A 31 3.05 -0.23 7.84
CA ALA A 31 2.31 0.11 6.63
C ALA A 31 2.77 1.46 6.05
N GLN A 32 2.90 2.49 6.89
CA GLN A 32 3.40 3.80 6.46
C GLN A 32 4.84 3.72 5.94
N THR A 33 5.71 2.98 6.63
CA THR A 33 7.11 2.80 6.23
C THR A 33 7.22 2.17 4.84
N ASN A 34 6.41 1.15 4.53
CA ASN A 34 6.42 0.52 3.21
C ASN A 34 5.90 1.47 2.12
N VAL A 35 4.86 2.25 2.42
CA VAL A 35 4.36 3.29 1.49
C VAL A 35 5.44 4.34 1.21
N ASP A 36 6.15 4.77 2.24
CA ASP A 36 7.23 5.75 2.09
C ASP A 36 8.38 5.16 1.25
N ALA A 37 8.77 3.91 1.49
CA ALA A 37 9.78 3.22 0.68
C ALA A 37 9.39 3.10 -0.81
N ALA A 38 8.13 2.71 -1.09
CA ALA A 38 7.62 2.64 -2.44
C ALA A 38 7.57 4.03 -3.11
N ARG A 39 7.20 5.08 -2.35
CA ARG A 39 7.18 6.47 -2.83
C ARG A 39 8.58 6.97 -3.20
N GLU A 40 9.58 6.70 -2.37
CA GLU A 40 10.96 7.10 -2.65
C GLU A 40 11.50 6.41 -3.91
N LEU A 41 11.20 5.11 -4.10
CA LEU A 41 11.59 4.41 -5.32
C LEU A 41 10.90 5.01 -6.56
N MET A 42 9.61 5.36 -6.44
CA MET A 42 8.86 6.04 -7.50
C MET A 42 9.47 7.40 -7.86
N TYR A 43 9.81 8.23 -6.87
CA TYR A 43 10.46 9.52 -7.12
C TYR A 43 11.83 9.37 -7.75
N ARG A 44 12.60 8.35 -7.34
CA ARG A 44 13.88 8.05 -7.99
C ARG A 44 13.69 7.64 -9.46
N ALA A 45 12.69 6.82 -9.77
CA ALA A 45 12.38 6.43 -11.14
C ALA A 45 11.97 7.64 -11.99
N ALA A 46 11.10 8.50 -11.45
CA ALA A 46 10.68 9.74 -12.12
C ALA A 46 11.87 10.69 -12.36
N TRP A 47 12.78 10.80 -11.39
CA TRP A 47 13.99 11.59 -11.55
C TRP A 47 14.90 11.06 -12.65
N LEU A 48 15.11 9.74 -12.75
CA LEU A 48 15.91 9.14 -13.83
C LEU A 48 15.29 9.41 -15.21
N GLU A 49 13.97 9.27 -15.33
CA GLU A 49 13.24 9.57 -16.56
C GLU A 49 13.45 11.03 -17.00
N GLU A 50 13.36 11.98 -16.07
CA GLU A 50 13.59 13.41 -16.32
C GLU A 50 15.05 13.69 -16.76
N GLN A 51 16.02 12.90 -16.28
CA GLN A 51 17.41 13.00 -16.74
C GLN A 51 17.65 12.34 -18.11
N GLY A 52 16.64 11.72 -18.72
CA GLY A 52 16.78 10.95 -19.96
C GLY A 52 17.63 9.69 -19.80
N ALA A 53 17.78 9.18 -18.57
CA ALA A 53 18.46 7.92 -18.30
C ALA A 53 17.53 6.73 -18.58
N ASP A 54 18.11 5.56 -18.89
CA ASP A 54 17.31 4.32 -18.96
C ASP A 54 16.73 3.99 -17.58
N SER A 55 15.42 4.19 -17.46
CA SER A 55 14.66 4.00 -16.23
C SER A 55 13.85 2.71 -16.24
N VAL A 56 13.84 1.93 -17.33
CA VAL A 56 12.84 0.86 -17.56
C VAL A 56 12.87 -0.17 -16.44
N ARG A 57 14.05 -0.60 -16.01
CA ARG A 57 14.17 -1.54 -14.88
C ARG A 57 13.53 -0.96 -13.62
N MET A 58 13.85 0.29 -13.27
CA MET A 58 13.37 0.91 -12.03
C MET A 58 11.86 1.21 -12.09
N VAL A 59 11.34 1.62 -13.23
CA VAL A 59 9.89 1.80 -13.42
C VAL A 59 9.15 0.48 -13.24
N SER A 60 9.68 -0.62 -13.78
CA SER A 60 9.12 -1.96 -13.57
C SER A 60 9.22 -2.40 -12.09
N GLU A 61 10.35 -2.15 -11.41
CA GLU A 61 10.49 -2.39 -9.96
C GLU A 61 9.43 -1.63 -9.15
N VAL A 62 9.24 -0.33 -9.44
CA VAL A 62 8.23 0.52 -8.79
C VAL A 62 6.83 -0.02 -9.00
N LYS A 63 6.48 -0.38 -10.24
CA LYS A 63 5.12 -0.84 -10.55
C LYS A 63 4.77 -2.15 -9.84
N ALA A 64 5.72 -3.06 -9.71
CA ALA A 64 5.56 -4.28 -8.94
C ALA A 64 5.46 -3.98 -7.44
N LEU A 65 6.45 -3.28 -6.88
CA LEU A 65 6.55 -3.02 -5.44
C LEU A 65 5.37 -2.21 -4.92
N ALA A 66 5.01 -1.12 -5.59
CA ALA A 66 3.93 -0.25 -5.16
C ALA A 66 2.57 -0.96 -5.22
N GLY A 67 2.33 -1.79 -6.25
CA GLY A 67 1.10 -2.57 -6.37
C GLY A 67 0.93 -3.61 -5.26
N GLU A 68 2.00 -4.35 -4.94
CA GLU A 68 1.99 -5.33 -3.84
C GLU A 68 1.92 -4.64 -2.47
N THR A 69 2.69 -3.56 -2.25
CA THR A 69 2.63 -2.77 -1.03
C THR A 69 1.22 -2.22 -0.78
N ALA A 70 0.56 -1.69 -1.81
CA ALA A 70 -0.78 -1.17 -1.68
C ALA A 70 -1.77 -2.28 -1.25
N LYS A 71 -1.66 -3.49 -1.81
CA LYS A 71 -2.49 -4.65 -1.44
C LYS A 71 -2.33 -5.03 0.03
N GLU A 72 -1.09 -5.13 0.52
CA GLU A 72 -0.83 -5.46 1.92
C GLU A 72 -1.36 -4.39 2.87
N VAL A 73 -1.11 -3.11 2.55
CA VAL A 73 -1.52 -1.98 3.37
C VAL A 73 -3.04 -1.89 3.47
N ILE A 74 -3.76 -2.07 2.36
CA ILE A 74 -5.22 -1.96 2.38
C ILE A 74 -5.87 -3.17 3.07
N ASP A 75 -5.29 -4.36 2.98
CA ASP A 75 -5.74 -5.55 3.70
C ASP A 75 -5.63 -5.34 5.22
N ASP A 76 -4.49 -4.84 5.70
CA ASP A 76 -4.30 -4.45 7.11
C ASP A 76 -5.34 -3.38 7.52
N CYS A 77 -5.63 -2.40 6.67
CA CYS A 77 -6.63 -1.37 6.95
C CYS A 77 -8.04 -1.94 7.11
N VAL A 78 -8.46 -2.86 6.24
CA VAL A 78 -9.74 -3.57 6.34
C VAL A 78 -9.80 -4.36 7.65
N GLN A 79 -8.73 -5.10 7.97
CA GLN A 79 -8.64 -5.88 9.20
C GLN A 79 -8.81 -5.01 10.46
N PHE A 80 -8.27 -3.79 10.48
CA PHE A 80 -8.38 -2.87 11.60
C PHE A 80 -9.74 -2.17 11.72
N HIS A 81 -10.53 -2.11 10.65
CA HIS A 81 -11.93 -1.70 10.72
C HIS A 81 -12.86 -2.84 11.17
N GLY A 82 -12.34 -4.07 11.27
CA GLY A 82 -13.12 -5.25 11.66
C GLY A 82 -14.28 -5.49 10.70
N GLY A 83 -15.45 -5.89 11.24
CA GLY A 83 -16.64 -6.12 10.40
C GLY A 83 -17.03 -4.91 9.54
N MET A 84 -16.84 -3.69 10.04
CA MET A 84 -17.12 -2.47 9.27
C MET A 84 -16.24 -2.35 8.03
N GLY A 85 -15.01 -2.90 8.06
CA GLY A 85 -14.13 -2.89 6.89
C GLY A 85 -14.56 -3.82 5.76
N TYR A 86 -15.46 -4.75 6.05
CA TYR A 86 -15.98 -5.72 5.08
C TYR A 86 -17.33 -5.32 4.49
N ILE A 87 -18.10 -4.49 5.20
CA ILE A 87 -19.45 -4.10 4.75
C ILE A 87 -19.29 -3.09 3.60
N ALA A 88 -20.03 -3.34 2.52
CA ALA A 88 -20.20 -2.39 1.43
C ALA A 88 -20.67 -1.02 1.98
N GLU A 89 -20.44 0.06 1.24
CA GLU A 89 -20.71 1.46 1.68
C GLU A 89 -19.66 2.07 2.61
N THR A 90 -18.68 1.31 3.09
CA THR A 90 -17.52 1.91 3.77
C THR A 90 -16.42 2.28 2.79
N GLU A 91 -15.75 3.40 3.06
CA GLU A 91 -14.69 3.88 2.19
C GLU A 91 -13.51 2.90 2.13
N VAL A 92 -13.17 2.24 3.25
CA VAL A 92 -12.07 1.27 3.30
C VAL A 92 -12.34 0.03 2.44
N GLU A 93 -13.60 -0.45 2.39
CA GLU A 93 -14.00 -1.57 1.55
C GLU A 93 -13.86 -1.21 0.07
N ARG A 94 -14.31 0.00 -0.31
CA ARG A 94 -14.16 0.48 -1.68
C ARG A 94 -12.69 0.57 -2.07
N LEU A 95 -11.85 1.14 -1.20
CA LEU A 95 -10.41 1.23 -1.43
C LEU A 95 -9.74 -0.14 -1.56
N TYR A 96 -10.19 -1.15 -0.80
CA TYR A 96 -9.72 -2.53 -0.93
C TYR A 96 -10.00 -3.08 -2.34
N ARG A 97 -11.23 -2.94 -2.83
CA ARG A 97 -11.58 -3.34 -4.20
C ARG A 97 -10.79 -2.57 -5.25
N ASP A 98 -10.69 -1.26 -5.11
CA ASP A 98 -10.02 -0.39 -6.08
C ASP A 98 -8.51 -0.71 -6.15
N THR A 99 -7.88 -1.04 -5.02
CA THR A 99 -6.46 -1.37 -4.95
C THR A 99 -6.12 -2.68 -5.70
N ARG A 100 -7.09 -3.60 -5.82
CA ARG A 100 -6.86 -4.90 -6.47
C ARG A 100 -6.31 -4.79 -7.89
N ILE A 101 -6.69 -3.72 -8.61
CA ILE A 101 -6.24 -3.49 -9.99
C ILE A 101 -4.74 -3.12 -10.07
N GLN A 102 -4.14 -2.62 -8.99
CA GLN A 102 -2.76 -2.10 -9.02
C GLN A 102 -1.71 -3.17 -9.34
N ALA A 103 -1.98 -4.43 -8.97
CA ALA A 103 -1.13 -5.59 -9.32
C ALA A 103 -1.48 -6.24 -10.68
N ILE A 104 -2.44 -5.69 -11.45
CA ILE A 104 -2.91 -6.26 -12.72
C ILE A 104 -2.81 -5.23 -13.85
N GLY A 105 -3.45 -4.07 -13.69
CA GLY A 105 -3.58 -3.04 -14.71
C GLY A 105 -2.23 -2.40 -15.03
N GLY A 106 -2.00 -2.06 -16.30
CA GLY A 106 -0.73 -1.49 -16.76
C GLY A 106 0.46 -2.47 -16.72
N GLY A 107 0.17 -3.78 -16.62
CA GLY A 107 1.16 -4.84 -16.45
C GLY A 107 1.00 -5.53 -15.10
N ALA A 108 0.78 -6.84 -15.14
CA ALA A 108 0.71 -7.66 -13.93
C ALA A 108 2.05 -7.67 -13.20
N THR A 109 2.05 -7.89 -11.89
CA THR A 109 3.27 -7.95 -11.06
C THR A 109 4.32 -8.87 -11.69
N GLU A 110 3.93 -10.06 -12.15
CA GLU A 110 4.83 -11.04 -12.74
C GLU A 110 5.45 -10.55 -14.06
N VAL A 111 4.69 -9.80 -14.86
CA VAL A 111 5.20 -9.20 -16.11
C VAL A 111 6.22 -8.11 -15.80
N MET A 112 5.98 -7.30 -14.78
CA MET A 112 6.94 -6.29 -14.34
C MET A 112 8.22 -6.95 -13.82
N LEU A 113 8.10 -8.02 -13.03
CA LEU A 113 9.26 -8.77 -12.52
C LEU A 113 10.06 -9.43 -13.64
N GLU A 114 9.41 -9.92 -14.70
CA GLU A 114 10.09 -10.41 -15.91
C GLU A 114 10.88 -9.30 -16.61
N GLU A 115 10.31 -8.09 -16.72
CA GLU A 115 11.03 -6.93 -17.29
C GLU A 115 12.21 -6.48 -16.43
N VAL A 116 12.10 -6.60 -15.09
CA VAL A 116 13.24 -6.39 -14.17
C VAL A 116 14.31 -7.45 -14.41
N ALA A 117 13.94 -8.72 -14.47
CA ALA A 117 14.87 -9.84 -14.64
C ALA A 117 15.70 -9.74 -15.95
N LYS A 118 15.09 -9.27 -17.04
CA LYS A 118 15.78 -9.03 -18.32
C LYS A 118 16.86 -7.95 -18.26
N ARG A 119 16.88 -7.12 -17.20
CA ARG A 119 17.73 -5.92 -17.05
C ARG A 119 18.62 -5.95 -15.80
N LEU A 120 18.74 -7.12 -15.16
CA LEU A 120 19.77 -7.40 -14.16
C LEU A 120 21.11 -7.66 -14.85
#